data_AF-A0A350J753-F1
#
_entry.id   AF-A0A350J753-F1
#
_cell.length_a   1.000
_cell.length_b   1.000
_cell.length_c   1.000
_cell.angle_alpha   90.00
_cell.angle_beta   90.00
_cell.angle_gamma   90.00
#
_symmetry.space_group_name_H-M   'P 1'
#
loop_
_entity.id
_entity.type
_entity.pdbx_description
1 polymer ?
#
loop_
_entity_poly.entity_id
_entity_poly.type
_entity_poly.pdbx_seq_one_letter_code
_entity_poly.pdbx_strand_id
1 'polypeptide(L)'
;MKSLKKLLVPFIVMIALILAVVIWAVFFNKNDDTDSSDQTEDITLLTIGPSELASISVDKREGEDIAFSSYTGADGTVMWKLAGENADDTVELNQSGISSYIYLLSSYAANSMLTEPGELSEYGLDDPSFIITLVTNAGETHTIKIGDQTYDNVNCYMMIDDDPNVYTVAVIKRIYSDYALIDFLSTQLLNIDYSKINTVEFIRNTDGIDITANCDINSETGEPMYTIIDPFKIKGSPYFENLIEYIATLEITSFVELTEADLPEYGLDDPAFTFIFTMDTGETTTISLSREMAGSYYGTCTGVEGYFVISTMQISGLETPILTLIDSYLTYYPASEISSITGTYGDETFELTLDVDNAISDDNATVNLNMRNLMIKNTSGRSYAATLFESLVCIDIGGIDMEATPSYDPVMSFNYVTKHYQTILVEFVQRDTDSYYVFMDGTYTGFYVYSRELFNNGGQDTFNYGAWAAYELAQEAINNAVNGVYDIPSDEAGN
;
A
#
# COMPACT_ATOMS: atom_id res chain seq x y z
N MET A 1 -4.05 -40.19 -15.28
CA MET A 1 -5.14 -39.41 -15.95
C MET A 1 -6.49 -40.15 -15.97
N LYS A 2 -7.00 -40.66 -14.83
CA LYS A 2 -8.37 -41.24 -14.74
C LYS A 2 -9.26 -40.59 -13.66
N SER A 3 -8.77 -39.60 -12.91
CA SER A 3 -9.55 -38.88 -11.88
C SER A 3 -10.18 -37.56 -12.37
N LEU A 4 -9.61 -36.88 -13.37
CA LEU A 4 -10.19 -35.60 -13.87
C LEU A 4 -11.55 -35.74 -14.55
N LYS A 5 -11.89 -36.91 -15.13
CA LYS A 5 -13.21 -37.14 -15.74
C LYS A 5 -14.34 -37.29 -14.72
N LYS A 6 -14.03 -37.58 -13.45
CA LYS A 6 -15.02 -37.68 -12.37
C LYS A 6 -15.33 -36.33 -11.70
N LEU A 7 -14.48 -35.31 -11.91
CA LEU A 7 -14.69 -33.95 -11.40
C LEU A 7 -15.43 -33.03 -12.38
N LEU A 8 -15.42 -33.36 -13.67
CA LEU A 8 -16.11 -32.60 -14.72
C LEU A 8 -17.63 -32.57 -14.53
N VAL A 9 -18.23 -33.68 -14.11
CA VAL A 9 -19.69 -33.77 -13.88
C VAL A 9 -20.12 -32.88 -12.71
N PRO A 10 -19.53 -32.96 -11.49
CA PRO A 10 -19.88 -32.05 -10.42
C PRO A 10 -19.53 -30.58 -10.73
N PHE A 11 -18.47 -30.31 -11.49
CA PHE A 11 -18.11 -28.95 -11.90
C PHE A 11 -19.13 -28.34 -12.89
N ILE A 12 -19.61 -29.13 -13.87
CA ILE A 12 -20.69 -28.71 -14.78
C ILE A 12 -22.01 -28.51 -14.01
N VAL A 13 -22.30 -29.37 -13.02
CA VAL A 13 -23.48 -29.20 -12.15
C VAL A 13 -23.35 -27.94 -11.28
N MET A 14 -22.15 -27.63 -10.79
CA MET A 14 -21.90 -26.41 -10.01
C MET A 14 -22.05 -25.16 -10.89
N ILE A 15 -21.52 -25.15 -12.11
CA ILE A 15 -21.71 -24.05 -13.06
C ILE A 15 -23.19 -23.92 -13.44
N ALA A 16 -23.90 -25.04 -13.64
CA ALA A 16 -25.34 -25.01 -13.91
C ALA A 16 -26.15 -24.49 -12.71
N LEU A 17 -25.74 -24.79 -11.48
CA LEU A 17 -26.33 -24.24 -10.25
C LEU A 17 -26.02 -22.75 -10.09
N ILE A 18 -24.80 -22.31 -10.39
CA ILE A 18 -24.43 -20.89 -10.38
C ILE A 18 -25.21 -20.14 -11.46
N LEU A 19 -25.32 -20.68 -12.67
CA LEU A 19 -26.15 -20.10 -13.72
C LEU A 19 -27.64 -20.13 -13.35
N ALA A 20 -28.13 -21.16 -12.67
CA ALA A 20 -29.50 -21.20 -12.19
C ALA A 20 -29.74 -20.17 -11.06
N VAL A 21 -28.76 -19.95 -10.18
CA VAL A 21 -28.81 -18.92 -9.12
C VAL A 21 -28.68 -17.51 -9.72
N VAL A 22 -27.87 -17.31 -10.76
CA VAL A 22 -27.76 -16.04 -11.49
C VAL A 22 -29.02 -15.79 -12.30
N ILE A 23 -29.56 -16.78 -13.01
CA ILE A 23 -30.84 -16.67 -13.72
C ILE A 23 -31.95 -16.43 -12.70
N TRP A 24 -31.96 -17.11 -11.56
CA TRP A 24 -32.91 -16.89 -10.48
C TRP A 24 -32.73 -15.50 -9.86
N ALA A 25 -31.52 -15.01 -9.62
CA ALA A 25 -31.29 -13.64 -9.15
C ALA A 25 -31.73 -12.60 -10.20
N VAL A 26 -31.49 -12.84 -11.49
CA VAL A 26 -31.92 -11.92 -12.56
C VAL A 26 -33.44 -11.98 -12.79
N PHE A 27 -34.09 -13.14 -12.61
CA PHE A 27 -35.53 -13.31 -12.80
C PHE A 27 -36.38 -13.07 -11.54
N PHE A 28 -35.84 -13.29 -10.34
CA PHE A 28 -36.56 -13.20 -9.05
C PHE A 28 -36.04 -12.09 -8.13
N ASN A 29 -34.87 -11.48 -8.39
CA ASN A 29 -34.60 -10.12 -7.88
C ASN A 29 -35.30 -9.06 -8.73
N LYS A 30 -36.12 -9.50 -9.68
CA LYS A 30 -37.26 -8.78 -10.22
C LYS A 30 -38.47 -9.11 -9.34
N ASN A 31 -38.51 -8.50 -8.15
CA ASN A 31 -39.69 -8.57 -7.30
C ASN A 31 -40.85 -7.82 -7.98
N ASP A 32 -41.85 -8.60 -8.36
CA ASP A 32 -43.25 -8.26 -8.61
C ASP A 32 -43.54 -6.89 -9.27
N ASP A 33 -43.29 -6.84 -10.58
CA ASP A 33 -44.15 -6.10 -11.52
C ASP A 33 -45.56 -6.68 -11.42
N THR A 34 -46.32 -6.23 -10.42
CA THR A 34 -47.76 -6.29 -10.47
C THR A 34 -48.16 -5.24 -11.50
N ASP A 35 -48.84 -5.66 -12.57
CA ASP A 35 -49.37 -4.80 -13.64
C ASP A 35 -50.15 -3.60 -13.07
N SER A 36 -49.43 -2.49 -12.92
CA SER A 36 -49.93 -1.12 -13.01
C SER A 36 -48.84 -0.29 -13.65
N SER A 37 -48.66 -0.49 -14.96
CA SER A 37 -47.94 0.44 -15.82
C SER A 37 -48.76 1.73 -15.95
N ASP A 38 -48.73 2.57 -14.91
CA ASP A 38 -48.76 4.01 -15.15
C ASP A 38 -47.31 4.39 -15.42
N GLN A 39 -46.96 4.53 -16.70
CA GLN A 39 -45.80 5.34 -17.06
C GLN A 39 -46.13 6.78 -16.70
N THR A 40 -45.80 7.20 -15.48
CA THR A 40 -45.50 8.61 -15.23
C THR A 40 -44.21 8.92 -15.98
N GLU A 41 -44.31 9.60 -17.12
CA GLU A 41 -43.15 10.29 -17.69
C GLU A 41 -42.55 11.17 -16.58
N ASP A 42 -41.29 10.95 -16.21
CA ASP A 42 -40.61 11.82 -15.25
C ASP A 42 -40.67 13.25 -15.78
N ILE A 43 -41.19 14.17 -14.97
CA ILE A 43 -41.37 15.56 -15.35
C ILE A 43 -40.03 16.26 -15.16
N THR A 44 -39.29 16.49 -16.24
CA THR A 44 -38.05 17.28 -16.18
C THR A 44 -38.36 18.72 -15.83
N LEU A 45 -37.88 19.18 -14.68
CA LEU A 45 -38.11 20.54 -14.17
C LEU A 45 -36.92 21.45 -14.41
N LEU A 46 -35.71 20.95 -14.19
CA LEU A 46 -34.47 21.71 -14.33
C LEU A 46 -33.33 20.77 -14.70
N THR A 47 -32.40 21.22 -15.53
CA THR A 47 -31.11 20.54 -15.74
C THR A 47 -30.09 21.59 -16.15
N ILE A 48 -29.15 21.88 -15.24
CA ILE A 48 -28.03 22.79 -15.48
C ILE A 48 -26.74 22.01 -15.19
N GLY A 49 -25.78 22.00 -16.12
CA GLY A 49 -24.48 21.37 -15.87
C GLY A 49 -23.60 22.21 -14.93
N PRO A 50 -22.68 21.60 -14.16
CA PRO A 50 -21.75 22.36 -13.30
C PRO A 50 -20.98 23.45 -14.06
N SER A 51 -20.61 23.22 -15.32
CA SER A 51 -19.91 24.21 -16.15
C SER A 51 -20.75 25.43 -16.54
N GLU A 52 -22.06 25.38 -16.36
CA GLU A 52 -23.00 26.46 -16.69
C GLU A 52 -23.36 27.31 -15.47
N LEU A 53 -22.94 26.89 -14.26
CA LEU A 53 -23.21 27.57 -13.00
C LEU A 53 -22.05 28.50 -12.59
N ALA A 54 -22.42 29.68 -12.13
CA ALA A 54 -21.55 30.64 -11.48
C ALA A 54 -21.44 30.38 -9.97
N SER A 55 -22.54 30.00 -9.33
CA SER A 55 -22.57 29.66 -7.90
C SER A 55 -23.75 28.77 -7.52
N ILE A 56 -23.59 28.10 -6.39
CA ILE A 56 -24.65 27.39 -5.67
C ILE A 56 -24.57 27.77 -4.19
N SER A 57 -25.71 27.96 -3.52
CA SER A 57 -25.80 27.95 -2.06
C SER A 57 -26.91 27.01 -1.61
N VAL A 58 -26.74 26.42 -0.44
CA VAL A 58 -27.75 25.62 0.25
C VAL A 58 -27.87 26.16 1.66
N ASP A 59 -28.97 26.85 1.90
CA ASP A 59 -29.33 27.38 3.20
C ASP A 59 -30.13 26.30 3.94
N LYS A 60 -29.74 26.00 5.17
CA LYS A 60 -30.32 24.92 5.97
C LYS A 60 -31.11 25.48 7.13
N ARG A 61 -32.28 24.89 7.41
CA ARG A 61 -33.04 25.25 8.61
C ARG A 61 -32.30 24.86 9.89
N GLU A 62 -31.62 23.71 9.86
CA GLU A 62 -30.78 23.19 10.93
C GLU A 62 -29.42 22.79 10.35
N GLY A 63 -28.34 23.18 11.03
CA GLY A 63 -26.97 22.97 10.55
C GLY A 63 -26.37 24.23 9.92
N GLU A 64 -25.16 24.09 9.38
CA GLU A 64 -24.44 25.17 8.71
C GLU A 64 -24.75 25.18 7.21
N ASP A 65 -25.00 26.38 6.69
CA ASP A 65 -25.18 26.62 5.27
C ASP A 65 -23.91 26.26 4.50
N ILE A 66 -24.04 25.99 3.20
CA ILE A 66 -22.87 25.79 2.34
C ILE A 66 -23.03 26.52 1.01
N ALA A 67 -21.97 27.18 0.56
CA ALA A 67 -21.96 27.88 -0.71
C ALA A 67 -20.65 27.67 -1.47
N PHE A 68 -20.78 27.55 -2.79
CA PHE A 68 -19.66 27.44 -3.71
C PHE A 68 -19.78 28.45 -4.85
N SER A 69 -18.64 28.95 -5.31
CA SER A 69 -18.53 29.75 -6.53
C SER A 69 -17.57 29.10 -7.50
N SER A 70 -17.87 29.19 -8.79
CA SER A 70 -17.03 28.64 -9.84
C SER A 70 -15.91 29.61 -10.23
N TYR A 71 -14.77 29.05 -10.63
CA TYR A 71 -13.66 29.78 -11.22
C TYR A 71 -13.00 28.93 -12.31
N THR A 72 -12.16 29.56 -13.13
CA THR A 72 -11.42 28.86 -14.19
C THR A 72 -10.04 28.47 -13.68
N GLY A 73 -9.75 27.17 -13.66
CA GLY A 73 -8.45 26.61 -13.34
C GLY A 73 -7.37 26.97 -14.36
N ALA A 74 -6.11 26.71 -14.03
CA ALA A 74 -4.96 27.02 -14.88
C ALA A 74 -4.99 26.30 -16.25
N ASP A 75 -5.62 25.13 -16.30
CA ASP A 75 -5.81 24.30 -17.50
C ASP A 75 -7.11 24.65 -18.27
N GLY A 76 -7.87 25.64 -17.81
CA GLY A 76 -9.13 26.07 -18.41
C GLY A 76 -10.36 25.28 -17.94
N THR A 77 -10.22 24.37 -16.97
CA THR A 77 -11.34 23.63 -16.39
C THR A 77 -12.14 24.48 -15.39
N VAL A 78 -13.41 24.12 -15.17
CA VAL A 78 -14.26 24.77 -14.16
C VAL A 78 -13.97 24.12 -12.82
N MET A 79 -13.59 24.94 -11.85
CA MET A 79 -13.24 24.55 -10.50
C MET A 79 -14.14 25.28 -9.51
N TRP A 80 -14.27 24.74 -8.30
CA TRP A 80 -15.16 25.25 -7.26
C TRP A 80 -14.38 25.61 -6.00
N LYS A 81 -14.78 26.71 -5.38
CA LYS A 81 -14.25 27.15 -4.08
C LYS A 81 -15.39 27.56 -3.17
N LEU A 82 -15.14 27.53 -1.86
CA LEU A 82 -16.11 27.99 -0.87
C LEU A 82 -16.45 29.46 -1.10
N ALA A 83 -17.69 29.81 -0.77
CA ALA A 83 -18.24 31.15 -0.90
C ALA A 83 -19.11 31.49 0.31
N GLY A 84 -19.60 32.73 0.37
CA GLY A 84 -20.45 33.19 1.46
C GLY A 84 -19.69 33.26 2.79
N GLU A 85 -20.34 32.81 3.86
CA GLU A 85 -19.76 32.85 5.22
C GLU A 85 -18.65 31.82 5.43
N ASN A 86 -18.61 30.76 4.61
CA ASN A 86 -17.61 29.69 4.68
C ASN A 86 -16.39 29.93 3.77
N ALA A 87 -16.24 31.13 3.21
CA ALA A 87 -15.17 31.43 2.26
C ALA A 87 -13.79 31.28 2.93
N ASP A 88 -13.08 30.22 2.57
CA ASP A 88 -11.71 29.96 2.99
C ASP A 88 -10.92 29.38 1.81
N ASP A 89 -9.92 30.15 1.34
CA ASP A 89 -9.06 29.75 0.23
C ASP A 89 -7.91 28.82 0.68
N THR A 90 -7.80 28.51 1.98
CA THR A 90 -6.78 27.61 2.53
C THR A 90 -7.24 26.15 2.61
N VAL A 91 -8.55 25.92 2.49
CA VAL A 91 -9.16 24.58 2.55
C VAL A 91 -9.00 23.88 1.20
N GLU A 92 -8.38 22.71 1.21
CA GLU A 92 -8.31 21.84 0.02
C GLU A 92 -9.61 21.04 -0.14
N LEU A 93 -10.22 21.14 -1.32
CA LEU A 93 -11.55 20.61 -1.61
C LEU A 93 -11.51 19.49 -2.65
N ASN A 94 -12.34 18.46 -2.47
CA ASN A 94 -12.60 17.42 -3.45
C ASN A 94 -13.45 17.95 -4.60
N GLN A 95 -12.78 18.44 -5.64
CA GLN A 95 -13.41 19.03 -6.82
C GLN A 95 -14.35 18.08 -7.56
N SER A 96 -14.01 16.80 -7.62
CA SER A 96 -14.83 15.78 -8.28
C SER A 96 -16.12 15.48 -7.49
N GLY A 97 -16.01 15.42 -6.16
CA GLY A 97 -17.13 15.30 -5.24
C GLY A 97 -18.06 16.49 -5.33
N ILE A 98 -17.52 17.72 -5.26
CA ILE A 98 -18.30 18.96 -5.43
C ILE A 98 -19.00 18.98 -6.78
N SER A 99 -18.33 18.65 -7.88
CA SER A 99 -18.95 18.65 -9.21
C SER A 99 -20.12 17.67 -9.30
N SER A 100 -20.00 16.50 -8.68
CA SER A 100 -21.06 15.48 -8.62
C SER A 100 -22.24 15.94 -7.75
N TYR A 101 -21.94 16.55 -6.60
CA TYR A 101 -22.91 17.16 -5.70
C TYR A 101 -23.71 18.26 -6.41
N ILE A 102 -23.02 19.17 -7.09
CA ILE A 102 -23.64 20.28 -7.84
C ILE A 102 -24.53 19.74 -8.94
N TYR A 103 -24.04 18.80 -9.75
CA TYR A 103 -24.84 18.17 -10.79
C TYR A 103 -26.13 17.54 -10.23
N LEU A 104 -26.03 16.88 -9.08
CA LEU A 104 -27.21 16.34 -8.42
C LEU A 104 -28.15 17.47 -7.97
N LEU A 105 -27.67 18.56 -7.38
CA LEU A 105 -28.54 19.64 -6.90
C LEU A 105 -28.97 20.64 -7.98
N SER A 106 -28.49 20.50 -9.22
CA SER A 106 -28.86 21.34 -10.37
C SER A 106 -29.64 20.60 -11.47
N SER A 107 -30.03 19.35 -11.21
CA SER A 107 -30.85 18.54 -12.13
C SER A 107 -32.04 17.93 -11.40
N TYR A 108 -33.25 18.30 -11.77
CA TYR A 108 -34.49 17.82 -11.15
C TYR A 108 -35.42 17.21 -12.19
N ALA A 109 -35.80 15.97 -11.92
CA ALA A 109 -36.89 15.28 -12.55
C ALA A 109 -37.88 14.88 -11.45
N ALA A 110 -39.14 15.27 -11.60
CA ALA A 110 -40.18 14.99 -10.62
C ALA A 110 -40.91 13.69 -10.96
N ASN A 111 -41.12 12.87 -9.94
CA ASN A 111 -41.89 11.64 -10.02
C ASN A 111 -43.39 11.93 -10.06
N SER A 112 -43.83 13.03 -9.46
CA SER A 112 -45.22 13.48 -9.48
C SER A 112 -45.34 14.99 -9.26
N MET A 113 -46.51 15.54 -9.62
CA MET A 113 -46.85 16.96 -9.54
C MET A 113 -48.25 17.12 -8.94
N LEU A 114 -48.39 18.07 -8.01
CA LEU A 114 -49.62 18.46 -7.34
C LEU A 114 -49.98 19.89 -7.76
N THR A 115 -51.03 20.04 -8.58
CA THR A 115 -51.37 21.32 -9.22
C THR A 115 -52.18 22.30 -8.37
N GLU A 116 -52.69 21.83 -7.23
CA GLU A 116 -53.44 22.62 -6.24
C GLU A 116 -53.11 22.03 -4.86
N PRO A 117 -51.87 22.21 -4.37
CA PRO A 117 -51.48 21.65 -3.08
C PRO A 117 -52.33 22.26 -1.97
N GLY A 118 -52.48 21.50 -0.88
CA GLY A 118 -53.06 22.01 0.36
C GLY A 118 -52.18 23.07 1.04
N GLU A 119 -52.26 23.17 2.36
CA GLU A 119 -51.38 24.06 3.12
C GLU A 119 -49.91 23.63 2.94
N LEU A 120 -49.00 24.57 2.63
CA LEU A 120 -47.58 24.24 2.39
C LEU A 120 -46.88 23.58 3.59
N SER A 121 -47.38 23.85 4.80
CA SER A 121 -46.95 23.21 6.05
C SER A 121 -47.15 21.69 6.08
N GLU A 122 -48.10 21.15 5.30
CA GLU A 122 -48.32 19.70 5.18
C GLU A 122 -47.17 18.98 4.47
N TYR A 123 -46.35 19.74 3.73
CA TYR A 123 -45.22 19.25 2.94
C TYR A 123 -43.87 19.75 3.49
N GLY A 124 -43.89 20.51 4.60
CA GLY A 124 -42.72 21.19 5.14
C GLY A 124 -42.13 22.22 4.18
N LEU A 125 -42.95 22.91 3.37
CA LEU A 125 -42.51 23.88 2.35
C LEU A 125 -42.81 25.35 2.72
N ASP A 126 -43.54 25.59 3.81
CA ASP A 126 -43.69 26.92 4.40
C ASP A 126 -42.44 27.34 5.18
N ASP A 127 -41.80 26.38 5.87
CA ASP A 127 -40.50 26.46 6.51
C ASP A 127 -39.60 25.30 6.00
N PRO A 128 -39.06 25.43 4.77
CA PRO A 128 -38.35 24.36 4.09
C PRO A 128 -37.12 23.88 4.88
N SER A 129 -36.84 22.58 4.79
CA SER A 129 -35.61 22.02 5.38
C SER A 129 -34.37 22.63 4.73
N PHE A 130 -34.42 22.83 3.41
CA PHE A 130 -33.33 23.41 2.62
C PHE A 130 -33.83 24.37 1.55
N ILE A 131 -33.08 25.45 1.34
CA ILE A 131 -33.27 26.38 0.22
C ILE A 131 -32.00 26.38 -0.61
N ILE A 132 -32.09 25.88 -1.84
CA ILE A 132 -30.97 25.81 -2.76
C ILE A 132 -31.09 26.98 -3.74
N THR A 133 -30.08 27.82 -3.81
CA THR A 133 -30.00 28.91 -4.78
C THR A 133 -28.94 28.61 -5.83
N LEU A 134 -29.33 28.57 -7.10
CA LEU A 134 -28.44 28.35 -8.23
C LEU A 134 -28.33 29.64 -9.03
N VAL A 135 -27.12 30.08 -9.35
CA VAL A 135 -26.88 31.23 -10.23
C VAL A 135 -26.10 30.75 -11.45
N THR A 136 -26.65 30.95 -12.64
CA THR A 136 -25.99 30.57 -13.90
C THR A 136 -24.94 31.58 -14.31
N ASN A 137 -24.03 31.19 -15.20
CA ASN A 137 -23.05 32.10 -15.82
C ASN A 137 -23.71 33.23 -16.62
N ALA A 138 -24.99 33.08 -17.01
CA ALA A 138 -25.79 34.12 -17.65
C ALA A 138 -26.45 35.09 -16.64
N GLY A 139 -26.33 34.82 -15.33
CA GLY A 139 -26.95 35.61 -14.26
C GLY A 139 -28.41 35.23 -13.96
N GLU A 140 -28.92 34.14 -14.52
CA GLU A 140 -30.23 33.60 -14.15
C GLU A 140 -30.16 32.94 -12.78
N THR A 141 -31.19 33.13 -11.95
CA THR A 141 -31.26 32.59 -10.60
C THR A 141 -32.44 31.63 -10.50
N HIS A 142 -32.18 30.41 -10.00
CA HIS A 142 -33.22 29.44 -9.64
C HIS A 142 -33.20 29.19 -8.14
N THR A 143 -34.38 29.08 -7.53
CA THR A 143 -34.54 28.80 -6.09
C THR A 143 -35.31 27.51 -5.91
N ILE A 144 -34.70 26.50 -5.28
CA ILE A 144 -35.34 25.22 -5.03
C ILE A 144 -35.56 25.06 -3.53
N LYS A 145 -36.81 24.87 -3.12
CA LYS A 145 -37.18 24.58 -1.73
C LYS A 145 -37.39 23.09 -1.56
N ILE A 146 -36.70 22.49 -0.61
CA ILE A 146 -36.83 21.07 -0.25
C ILE A 146 -37.51 20.96 1.10
N GLY A 147 -38.64 20.27 1.14
CA GLY A 147 -39.46 20.05 2.32
C GLY A 147 -39.28 18.66 2.94
N ASP A 148 -40.37 18.14 3.48
CA ASP A 148 -40.40 16.87 4.20
C ASP A 148 -40.29 15.65 3.27
N GLN A 149 -39.87 14.53 3.85
CA GLN A 149 -39.91 13.23 3.18
C GLN A 149 -41.35 12.72 3.06
N THR A 150 -41.63 12.00 1.97
CA THR A 150 -42.90 11.26 1.86
C THR A 150 -42.95 10.13 2.89
N TYR A 151 -44.15 9.65 3.22
CA TYR A 151 -44.34 8.64 4.26
C TYR A 151 -43.57 7.31 4.02
N ASP A 152 -43.31 6.97 2.76
CA ASP A 152 -42.52 5.80 2.36
C ASP A 152 -40.99 6.05 2.37
N ASN A 153 -40.56 7.28 2.67
CA ASN A 153 -39.18 7.77 2.65
C ASN A 153 -38.46 7.62 1.29
N VAL A 154 -39.20 7.43 0.19
CA VAL A 154 -38.62 7.29 -1.15
C VAL A 154 -38.40 8.65 -1.81
N ASN A 155 -39.27 9.61 -1.52
CA ASN A 155 -39.26 10.95 -2.11
C ASN A 155 -39.22 12.04 -1.04
N CYS A 156 -39.00 13.27 -1.47
CA CYS A 156 -39.27 14.48 -0.70
C CYS A 156 -40.09 15.46 -1.51
N TYR A 157 -40.79 16.36 -0.81
CA TYR A 157 -41.53 17.44 -1.45
C TYR A 157 -40.59 18.58 -1.86
N MET A 158 -40.87 19.16 -3.01
CA MET A 158 -40.06 20.23 -3.61
C MET A 158 -40.95 21.30 -4.24
N MET A 159 -40.51 22.55 -4.15
CA MET A 159 -40.94 23.63 -5.04
C MET A 159 -39.73 24.22 -5.75
N ILE A 160 -39.92 24.66 -6.99
CA ILE A 160 -38.89 25.32 -7.79
C ILE A 160 -39.41 26.69 -8.21
N ASP A 161 -38.55 27.69 -8.03
CA ASP A 161 -38.82 29.10 -8.24
C ASP A 161 -40.13 29.53 -7.55
N ASP A 162 -40.93 30.37 -8.21
CA ASP A 162 -42.25 30.79 -7.74
C ASP A 162 -43.39 29.93 -8.35
N ASP A 163 -43.10 28.67 -8.75
CA ASP A 163 -44.11 27.76 -9.28
C ASP A 163 -45.14 27.42 -8.17
N PRO A 164 -46.46 27.60 -8.39
CA PRO A 164 -47.48 27.29 -7.39
C PRO A 164 -47.69 25.78 -7.14
N ASN A 165 -47.07 24.91 -7.94
CA ASN A 165 -47.23 23.46 -7.84
C ASN A 165 -46.21 22.84 -6.88
N VAL A 166 -46.60 21.77 -6.19
CA VAL A 166 -45.68 20.95 -5.37
C VAL A 166 -45.28 19.70 -6.12
N TYR A 167 -44.00 19.39 -6.12
CA TYR A 167 -43.45 18.22 -6.79
C TYR A 167 -42.93 17.21 -5.77
N THR A 168 -42.92 15.92 -6.14
CA THR A 168 -42.15 14.91 -5.41
C THR A 168 -40.91 14.54 -6.22
N VAL A 169 -39.74 14.59 -5.58
CA VAL A 169 -38.46 14.20 -6.18
C VAL A 169 -37.79 13.13 -5.32
N ALA A 170 -36.87 12.37 -5.89
CA ALA A 170 -36.13 11.35 -5.16
C ALA A 170 -35.48 11.91 -3.88
N VAL A 171 -35.60 11.18 -2.77
CA VAL A 171 -35.10 11.59 -1.44
C VAL A 171 -33.60 11.91 -1.42
N ILE A 172 -32.83 11.38 -2.36
CA ILE A 172 -31.40 11.66 -2.53
C ILE A 172 -31.11 13.16 -2.68
N LYS A 173 -32.04 13.95 -3.24
CA LYS A 173 -31.91 15.42 -3.30
C LYS A 173 -31.80 16.01 -1.90
N ARG A 174 -32.72 15.61 -1.03
CA ARG A 174 -32.73 16.02 0.38
C ARG A 174 -31.49 15.54 1.13
N ILE A 175 -31.05 14.31 0.90
CA ILE A 175 -29.85 13.75 1.55
C ILE A 175 -28.61 14.57 1.18
N TYR A 176 -28.43 14.89 -0.10
CA TYR A 176 -27.28 15.67 -0.53
C TYR A 176 -27.37 17.12 -0.02
N SER A 177 -28.54 17.74 0.01
CA SER A 177 -28.71 19.08 0.60
C SER A 177 -28.23 19.19 2.07
N ASP A 178 -28.13 18.07 2.78
CA ASP A 178 -27.70 18.05 4.18
C ASP A 178 -26.17 18.02 4.35
N TYR A 179 -25.40 17.77 3.27
CA TYR A 179 -23.93 17.63 3.32
C TYR A 179 -23.26 18.84 3.98
N ALA A 180 -22.29 18.59 4.85
CA ALA A 180 -21.52 19.61 5.55
C ALA A 180 -20.16 19.84 4.87
N LEU A 181 -19.42 20.86 5.30
CA LEU A 181 -18.10 21.18 4.74
C LEU A 181 -17.15 19.96 4.74
N ILE A 182 -17.21 19.15 5.80
CA ILE A 182 -16.40 17.96 5.99
C ILE A 182 -16.54 16.94 4.84
N ASP A 183 -17.70 16.88 4.18
CA ASP A 183 -18.00 15.98 3.06
C ASP A 183 -17.32 16.42 1.75
N PHE A 184 -16.79 17.65 1.70
CA PHE A 184 -16.18 18.25 0.51
C PHE A 184 -14.67 18.43 0.63
N LEU A 185 -14.07 18.09 1.78
CA LEU A 185 -12.62 18.15 1.94
C LEU A 185 -11.92 17.16 1.01
N SER A 186 -10.72 17.51 0.56
CA SER A 186 -9.87 16.62 -0.23
C SER A 186 -9.54 15.35 0.55
N THR A 187 -9.74 14.18 -0.07
CA THR A 187 -9.33 12.89 0.50
C THR A 187 -7.88 12.55 0.23
N GLN A 188 -7.20 13.30 -0.66
CA GLN A 188 -5.75 13.21 -0.83
C GLN A 188 -5.09 13.91 0.35
N LEU A 189 -4.70 13.16 1.37
CA LEU A 189 -4.17 13.70 2.63
C LEU A 189 -2.69 14.06 2.53
N LEU A 190 -1.91 13.18 1.88
CA LEU A 190 -0.47 13.37 1.71
C LEU A 190 -0.05 13.14 0.27
N ASN A 191 0.96 13.89 -0.17
CA ASN A 191 1.64 13.70 -1.45
C ASN A 191 3.09 14.17 -1.31
N ILE A 192 3.87 13.41 -0.55
CA ILE A 192 5.25 13.75 -0.18
C ILE A 192 6.19 13.56 -1.37
N ASP A 193 7.06 14.53 -1.63
CA ASP A 193 8.18 14.39 -2.55
C ASP A 193 9.28 13.53 -1.91
N TYR A 194 9.44 12.30 -2.38
CA TYR A 194 10.44 11.35 -1.88
C TYR A 194 11.87 11.89 -1.91
N SER A 195 12.20 12.75 -2.87
CA SER A 195 13.53 13.34 -2.99
C SER A 195 13.86 14.31 -1.86
N LYS A 196 12.86 14.65 -1.03
CA LYS A 196 12.96 15.52 0.15
C LYS A 196 12.94 14.77 1.45
N ILE A 197 12.67 13.46 1.44
CA ILE A 197 12.70 12.66 2.67
C ILE A 197 14.17 12.44 3.06
N ASN A 198 14.51 12.78 4.30
CA ASN A 198 15.78 12.41 4.92
C ASN A 198 15.64 11.08 5.66
N THR A 199 14.66 10.99 6.57
CA THR A 199 14.37 9.76 7.33
C THR A 199 12.88 9.46 7.39
N VAL A 200 12.58 8.17 7.56
CA VAL A 200 11.25 7.66 7.86
C VAL A 200 11.35 6.82 9.13
N GLU A 201 10.47 7.09 10.10
CA GLU A 201 10.27 6.25 11.26
C GLU A 201 8.94 5.49 11.11
N PHE A 202 8.96 4.19 11.38
CA PHE A 202 7.77 3.34 11.44
C PHE A 202 7.73 2.63 12.79
N ILE A 203 6.77 3.04 13.62
CA ILE A 203 6.52 2.51 14.95
C ILE A 203 5.23 1.69 14.90
N ARG A 204 5.29 0.45 15.38
CA ARG A 204 4.14 -0.45 15.49
C ARG A 204 4.04 -0.99 16.91
N ASN A 205 3.06 -0.48 17.65
CA ASN A 205 2.85 -0.81 19.06
C ASN A 205 2.25 -2.20 19.28
N THR A 206 1.72 -2.85 18.24
CA THR A 206 1.12 -4.18 18.33
C THR A 206 2.15 -5.28 18.63
N ASP A 207 3.38 -5.12 18.16
CA ASP A 207 4.50 -6.04 18.40
C ASP A 207 5.82 -5.36 18.81
N GLY A 208 5.81 -4.03 19.00
CA GLY A 208 6.94 -3.27 19.52
C GLY A 208 8.04 -2.98 18.48
N ILE A 209 7.72 -3.04 17.19
CA ILE A 209 8.64 -2.61 16.14
C ILE A 209 8.80 -1.09 16.20
N ASP A 210 10.05 -0.66 16.12
CA ASP A 210 10.45 0.74 15.97
C ASP A 210 11.59 0.75 14.95
N ILE A 211 11.33 1.24 13.74
CA ILE A 211 12.27 1.26 12.62
C ILE A 211 12.56 2.70 12.27
N THR A 212 13.83 3.07 12.21
CA THR A 212 14.28 4.30 11.55
C THR A 212 15.04 3.95 10.27
N ALA A 213 14.64 4.52 9.15
CA ALA A 213 15.29 4.33 7.85
C ALA A 213 15.69 5.65 7.20
N ASN A 214 16.88 5.68 6.59
CA ASN A 214 17.27 6.74 5.67
C ASN A 214 16.61 6.49 4.31
N CYS A 215 16.23 7.58 3.64
CA CYS A 215 15.73 7.55 2.26
C CYS A 215 16.81 8.11 1.32
N ASP A 216 17.27 7.30 0.39
CA ASP A 216 18.14 7.73 -0.71
C ASP A 216 17.40 7.59 -2.04
N ILE A 217 17.77 8.37 -3.06
CA ILE A 217 17.20 8.22 -4.41
C ILE A 217 18.18 7.44 -5.28
N ASN A 218 17.72 6.34 -5.87
CA ASN A 218 18.50 5.58 -6.82
C ASN A 218 18.78 6.45 -8.07
N SER A 219 20.05 6.70 -8.37
CA SER A 219 20.44 7.59 -9.48
C SER A 219 20.09 7.07 -10.86
N GLU A 220 19.87 5.76 -11.02
CA GLU A 220 19.54 5.13 -12.30
C GLU A 220 18.03 5.09 -12.55
N THR A 221 17.24 4.74 -11.53
CA THR A 221 15.78 4.58 -11.66
C THR A 221 14.99 5.81 -11.22
N GLY A 222 15.56 6.65 -10.35
CA GLY A 222 14.85 7.76 -9.70
C GLY A 222 13.92 7.33 -8.57
N GLU A 223 13.90 6.05 -8.22
CA GLU A 223 13.05 5.48 -7.17
C GLU A 223 13.69 5.66 -5.78
N PRO A 224 12.88 5.83 -4.72
CA PRO A 224 13.39 5.82 -3.35
C PRO A 224 13.91 4.44 -2.97
N MET A 225 15.00 4.42 -2.21
CA MET A 225 15.54 3.23 -1.56
C MET A 225 15.74 3.51 -0.09
N TYR A 226 15.31 2.57 0.76
CA TYR A 226 15.38 2.73 2.20
C TYR A 226 16.49 1.87 2.80
N THR A 227 17.31 2.49 3.65
CA THR A 227 18.26 1.76 4.50
C THR A 227 17.83 1.94 5.95
N ILE A 228 17.38 0.87 6.57
CA ILE A 228 17.10 0.83 8.01
C ILE A 228 18.43 1.00 8.75
N ILE A 229 18.46 1.92 9.71
CA ILE A 229 19.62 2.26 10.52
C ILE A 229 19.41 1.99 12.01
N ASP A 230 18.16 1.83 12.43
CA ASP A 230 17.76 1.43 13.78
C ASP A 230 16.52 0.51 13.66
N PRO A 231 16.46 -0.62 14.37
CA PRO A 231 17.37 -1.06 15.44
C PRO A 231 18.61 -1.79 14.91
N PHE A 232 18.66 -2.08 13.61
CA PHE A 232 19.77 -2.73 12.92
C PHE A 232 20.07 -2.02 11.60
N LYS A 233 21.24 -2.28 11.02
CA LYS A 233 21.63 -1.70 9.73
C LYS A 233 21.39 -2.68 8.59
N ILE A 234 20.33 -2.48 7.82
CA ILE A 234 20.00 -3.34 6.67
C ILE A 234 19.17 -2.58 5.63
N LYS A 235 19.24 -3.00 4.37
CA LYS A 235 18.36 -2.46 3.33
C LYS A 235 16.90 -2.86 3.61
N GLY A 236 15.97 -1.94 3.36
CA GLY A 236 14.54 -2.25 3.31
C GLY A 236 14.21 -3.16 2.13
N SER A 237 13.21 -4.02 2.32
CA SER A 237 12.64 -4.82 1.25
C SER A 237 11.70 -3.98 0.36
N PRO A 238 11.30 -4.51 -0.82
CA PRO A 238 10.20 -3.93 -1.59
C PRO A 238 8.88 -3.82 -0.81
N TYR A 239 8.64 -4.66 0.22
CA TYR A 239 7.44 -4.53 1.04
C TYR A 239 7.49 -3.31 1.96
N PHE A 240 8.67 -2.97 2.46
CA PHE A 240 8.87 -1.74 3.23
C PHE A 240 8.78 -0.51 2.33
N GLU A 241 9.42 -0.54 1.16
CA GLU A 241 9.29 0.51 0.14
C GLU A 241 7.81 0.80 -0.19
N ASN A 242 7.03 -0.22 -0.55
CA ASN A 242 5.60 -0.07 -0.84
C ASN A 242 4.80 0.45 0.36
N LEU A 243 5.10 -0.01 1.57
CA LEU A 243 4.43 0.45 2.79
C LEU A 243 4.64 1.96 2.98
N ILE A 244 5.88 2.43 2.84
CA ILE A 244 6.20 3.85 2.95
C ILE A 244 5.56 4.65 1.82
N GLU A 245 5.54 4.13 0.59
CA GLU A 245 4.89 4.76 -0.57
C GLU A 245 3.39 5.01 -0.32
N TYR A 246 2.66 4.00 0.19
CA TYR A 246 1.24 4.13 0.50
C TYR A 246 0.95 5.23 1.52
N ILE A 247 1.81 5.38 2.53
CA ILE A 247 1.63 6.42 3.55
C ILE A 247 2.06 7.80 3.02
N ALA A 248 3.14 7.88 2.26
CA ALA A 248 3.64 9.14 1.72
C ALA A 248 2.67 9.78 0.70
N THR A 249 1.86 8.97 0.02
CA THR A 249 0.83 9.39 -0.94
C THR A 249 -0.60 9.14 -0.43
N LEU A 250 -0.76 9.12 0.90
CA LEU A 250 -1.98 8.66 1.56
C LEU A 250 -3.24 9.37 1.05
N GLU A 251 -4.16 8.56 0.52
CA GLU A 251 -5.55 8.92 0.27
C GLU A 251 -6.45 8.26 1.34
N ILE A 252 -7.22 9.07 2.06
CA ILE A 252 -8.15 8.61 3.10
C ILE A 252 -9.52 8.23 2.50
N THR A 253 -10.37 7.54 3.27
CA THR A 253 -11.77 7.32 2.86
C THR A 253 -12.59 8.60 3.04
N SER A 254 -12.51 9.21 4.22
CA SER A 254 -13.21 10.44 4.56
C SER A 254 -12.66 11.02 5.87
N PHE A 255 -12.97 12.28 6.12
CA PHE A 255 -12.88 12.84 7.46
C PHE A 255 -14.05 12.38 8.33
N VAL A 256 -13.88 12.45 9.64
CA VAL A 256 -14.88 12.10 10.65
C VAL A 256 -14.88 13.13 11.77
N GLU A 257 -16.08 13.44 12.28
CA GLU A 257 -16.23 14.30 13.46
C GLU A 257 -16.02 13.48 14.73
N LEU A 258 -14.89 13.70 15.39
CA LEU A 258 -14.56 13.11 16.69
C LEU A 258 -14.12 14.21 17.66
N THR A 259 -14.44 14.03 18.93
CA THR A 259 -13.98 14.89 20.03
C THR A 259 -12.84 14.22 20.79
N GLU A 260 -12.11 14.99 21.62
CA GLU A 260 -11.07 14.42 22.49
C GLU A 260 -11.60 13.30 23.42
N ALA A 261 -12.88 13.36 23.79
CA ALA A 261 -13.52 12.35 24.63
C ALA A 261 -13.70 11.00 23.92
N ASP A 262 -13.70 11.00 22.58
CA ASP A 262 -13.92 9.82 21.74
C ASP A 262 -12.62 9.07 21.44
N LEU A 263 -11.45 9.72 21.56
CA LEU A 263 -10.15 9.13 21.19
C LEU A 263 -9.88 7.75 21.79
N PRO A 264 -10.20 7.47 23.07
CA PRO A 264 -10.02 6.13 23.64
C PRO A 264 -10.88 5.05 23.00
N GLU A 265 -12.07 5.40 22.52
CA GLU A 265 -12.97 4.46 21.83
C GLU A 265 -12.43 4.06 20.46
N TYR A 266 -11.81 5.02 19.77
CA TYR A 266 -11.25 4.85 18.43
C TYR A 266 -9.75 4.46 18.43
N GLY A 267 -9.13 4.31 19.61
CA GLY A 267 -7.72 3.93 19.74
C GLY A 267 -6.76 4.98 19.18
N LEU A 268 -7.13 6.26 19.28
CA LEU A 268 -6.32 7.40 18.83
C LEU A 268 -5.50 8.04 19.96
N ASP A 269 -5.81 7.71 21.22
CA ASP A 269 -5.01 8.05 22.40
C ASP A 269 -3.79 7.11 22.57
N ASP A 270 -3.89 5.89 22.03
CA ASP A 270 -2.84 4.88 21.95
C ASP A 270 -2.81 4.27 20.53
N PRO A 271 -2.26 4.99 19.54
CA PRO A 271 -2.26 4.55 18.14
C PRO A 271 -1.48 3.24 17.98
N ALA A 272 -1.95 2.37 17.10
CA ALA A 272 -1.30 1.09 16.80
C ALA A 272 -0.09 1.26 15.87
N PHE A 273 -0.15 2.25 14.98
CA PHE A 273 0.89 2.53 14.00
C PHE A 273 1.19 4.03 13.96
N THR A 274 2.47 4.38 13.90
CA THR A 274 2.92 5.75 13.70
C THR A 274 3.99 5.80 12.63
N PHE A 275 3.82 6.72 11.67
CA PHE A 275 4.80 7.03 10.65
C PHE A 275 5.28 8.45 10.84
N ILE A 276 6.59 8.66 10.81
CA ILE A 276 7.20 10.00 10.92
C ILE A 276 8.11 10.21 9.71
N PHE A 277 7.75 11.17 8.86
CA PHE A 277 8.59 11.61 7.76
C PHE A 277 9.36 12.83 8.20
N THR A 278 10.69 12.74 8.21
CA THR A 278 11.55 13.90 8.43
C THR A 278 12.13 14.35 7.09
N MET A 279 11.84 15.58 6.71
CA MET A 279 12.29 16.18 5.46
C MET A 279 13.74 16.70 5.53
N ASP A 280 14.36 17.00 4.39
CA ASP A 280 15.69 17.61 4.27
C ASP A 280 15.81 18.98 4.98
N THR A 281 14.67 19.66 5.17
CA THR A 281 14.54 20.90 5.94
C THR A 281 14.54 20.69 7.46
N GLY A 282 14.35 19.45 7.92
CA GLY A 282 14.12 19.09 9.32
C GLY A 282 12.66 19.21 9.77
N GLU A 283 11.74 19.59 8.87
CA GLU A 283 10.30 19.52 9.12
C GLU A 283 9.82 18.08 9.23
N THR A 284 8.81 17.84 10.08
CA THR A 284 8.28 16.50 10.34
C THR A 284 6.79 16.42 10.06
N THR A 285 6.37 15.36 9.38
CA THR A 285 4.96 14.99 9.20
C THR A 285 4.73 13.66 9.91
N THR A 286 3.79 13.65 10.85
CA THR A 286 3.45 12.44 11.63
C THR A 286 2.06 11.97 11.28
N ILE A 287 1.93 10.69 10.95
CA ILE A 287 0.66 10.01 10.72
C ILE A 287 0.50 8.99 11.84
N SER A 288 -0.60 9.04 12.57
CA SER A 288 -0.95 8.03 13.57
C SER A 288 -2.22 7.31 13.17
N LEU A 289 -2.22 5.99 13.25
CA LEU A 289 -3.35 5.14 12.89
C LEU A 289 -3.73 4.24 14.07
N SER A 290 -5.03 4.07 14.28
CA SER A 290 -5.60 3.09 15.20
C SER A 290 -5.28 1.66 14.76
N ARG A 291 -5.67 0.69 15.59
CA ARG A 291 -5.84 -0.69 15.12
C ARG A 291 -7.00 -0.79 14.14
N GLU A 292 -7.09 -1.91 13.42
CA GLU A 292 -8.26 -2.19 12.59
C GLU A 292 -9.53 -2.27 13.45
N MET A 293 -10.56 -1.52 13.07
CA MET A 293 -11.88 -1.49 13.69
C MET A 293 -12.94 -1.60 12.60
N ALA A 294 -13.63 -2.74 12.54
CA ALA A 294 -14.73 -2.99 11.61
C ALA A 294 -14.39 -2.71 10.13
N GLY A 295 -13.18 -3.06 9.67
CA GLY A 295 -12.73 -2.84 8.29
C GLY A 295 -12.17 -1.43 8.03
N SER A 296 -11.84 -0.69 9.08
CA SER A 296 -11.33 0.68 9.00
C SER A 296 -10.18 0.94 9.98
N TYR A 297 -9.33 1.89 9.62
CA TYR A 297 -8.35 2.52 10.50
C TYR A 297 -8.74 3.98 10.70
N TYR A 298 -8.72 4.46 11.93
CA TYR A 298 -8.90 5.87 12.24
C TYR A 298 -7.53 6.51 12.39
N GLY A 299 -7.38 7.78 12.06
CA GLY A 299 -6.07 8.42 12.17
C GLY A 299 -6.07 9.93 12.31
N THR A 300 -4.86 10.42 12.57
CA THR A 300 -4.49 11.84 12.65
C THR A 300 -3.24 12.09 11.83
N CYS A 301 -3.09 13.34 11.35
CA CYS A 301 -1.91 13.78 10.63
C CYS A 301 -1.47 15.17 11.11
N THR A 302 -0.18 15.36 11.37
CA THR A 302 0.38 16.68 11.70
C THR A 302 0.04 17.68 10.59
N GLY A 303 -0.40 18.88 10.97
CA GLY A 303 -0.74 19.95 10.04
C GLY A 303 -2.10 19.83 9.37
N VAL A 304 -2.85 18.75 9.62
CA VAL A 304 -4.24 18.58 9.15
C VAL A 304 -5.18 18.64 10.35
N GLU A 305 -6.18 19.50 10.28
CA GLU A 305 -7.23 19.56 11.30
C GLU A 305 -8.23 18.41 11.15
N GLY A 306 -8.66 17.85 12.27
CA GLY A 306 -9.66 16.79 12.32
C GLY A 306 -9.08 15.37 12.31
N TYR A 307 -9.99 14.42 12.22
CA TYR A 307 -9.71 12.99 12.25
C TYR A 307 -10.19 12.37 10.94
N PHE A 308 -9.54 11.30 10.51
CA PHE A 308 -9.90 10.63 9.28
C PHE A 308 -10.08 9.13 9.48
N VAL A 309 -10.71 8.50 8.49
CA VAL A 309 -10.85 7.06 8.39
C VAL A 309 -10.28 6.56 7.07
N ILE A 310 -9.63 5.40 7.09
CA ILE A 310 -9.09 4.69 5.94
C ILE A 310 -9.70 3.29 5.92
N SER A 311 -10.23 2.87 4.78
CA SER A 311 -10.71 1.51 4.56
C SER A 311 -9.52 0.55 4.51
N THR A 312 -9.66 -0.66 5.07
CA THR A 312 -8.66 -1.73 4.90
C THR A 312 -8.47 -2.16 3.44
N MET A 313 -9.33 -1.69 2.52
CA MET A 313 -9.16 -1.90 1.08
C MET A 313 -8.16 -0.91 0.44
N GLN A 314 -7.89 0.23 1.08
CA GLN A 314 -6.98 1.27 0.57
C GLN A 314 -5.54 1.06 1.03
N ILE A 315 -5.34 0.44 2.19
CA ILE A 315 -4.02 0.22 2.77
C ILE A 315 -3.81 -1.23 3.16
N SER A 316 -2.61 -1.74 2.90
CA SER A 316 -2.18 -3.07 3.31
C SER A 316 -0.74 -3.04 3.83
N GLY A 317 -0.34 -4.08 4.53
CA GLY A 317 1.06 -4.26 4.96
C GLY A 317 1.44 -3.62 6.30
N LEU A 318 0.52 -2.95 7.01
CA LEU A 318 0.75 -2.39 8.35
C LEU A 318 1.24 -3.45 9.36
N GLU A 319 0.74 -4.70 9.23
CA GLU A 319 1.08 -5.84 10.09
C GLU A 319 2.09 -6.80 9.44
N THR A 320 2.81 -6.36 8.39
CA THR A 320 3.83 -7.19 7.72
C THR A 320 4.92 -7.60 8.72
N PRO A 321 5.31 -8.89 8.81
CA PRO A 321 6.38 -9.32 9.70
C PRO A 321 7.70 -8.59 9.40
N ILE A 322 8.46 -8.23 10.44
CA ILE A 322 9.72 -7.48 10.29
C ILE A 322 10.71 -8.15 9.32
N LEU A 323 10.81 -9.49 9.33
CA LEU A 323 11.68 -10.24 8.41
C LEU A 323 11.26 -10.11 6.94
N THR A 324 10.01 -9.75 6.68
CA THR A 324 9.50 -9.47 5.33
C THR A 324 9.70 -8.00 4.96
N LEU A 325 9.86 -7.10 5.94
CA LEU A 325 10.13 -5.68 5.71
C LEU A 325 11.60 -5.40 5.39
N ILE A 326 12.52 -6.30 5.72
CA ILE A 326 13.96 -6.15 5.49
C ILE A 326 14.44 -6.98 4.31
N ASP A 327 15.60 -6.63 3.74
CA ASP A 327 16.31 -7.50 2.80
C ASP A 327 16.57 -8.87 3.43
N SER A 328 16.38 -9.94 2.67
CA SER A 328 16.48 -11.31 3.18
C SER A 328 17.92 -11.73 3.42
N TYR A 329 18.89 -11.12 2.73
CA TYR A 329 20.29 -11.51 2.79
C TYR A 329 21.08 -10.64 3.77
N LEU A 330 21.99 -11.27 4.53
CA LEU A 330 22.92 -10.55 5.42
C LEU A 330 23.77 -9.52 4.69
N THR A 331 24.21 -9.90 3.50
CA THR A 331 25.00 -9.08 2.61
C THR A 331 24.65 -9.52 1.20
N TYR A 332 24.52 -8.57 0.27
CA TYR A 332 24.31 -8.86 -1.14
C TYR A 332 25.24 -7.98 -1.97
N TYR A 333 26.09 -8.62 -2.77
CA TYR A 333 26.99 -7.95 -3.70
C TYR A 333 26.91 -8.61 -5.07
N PRO A 334 26.78 -7.84 -6.15
CA PRO A 334 26.95 -8.38 -7.48
C PRO A 334 28.40 -8.84 -7.68
N ALA A 335 28.59 -9.91 -8.46
CA ALA A 335 29.93 -10.45 -8.74
C ALA A 335 30.89 -9.43 -9.37
N SER A 336 30.35 -8.44 -10.08
CA SER A 336 31.11 -7.36 -10.69
C SER A 336 31.73 -6.39 -9.68
N GLU A 337 31.23 -6.33 -8.43
CA GLU A 337 31.72 -5.43 -7.38
C GLU A 337 32.73 -6.09 -6.44
N ILE A 338 32.72 -7.43 -6.33
CA ILE A 338 33.62 -8.16 -5.45
C ILE A 338 34.96 -8.46 -6.16
N SER A 339 36.06 -8.22 -5.45
CA SER A 339 37.41 -8.62 -5.85
C SER A 339 37.82 -9.95 -5.21
N SER A 340 37.54 -10.14 -3.92
CA SER A 340 37.81 -11.41 -3.25
C SER A 340 36.92 -11.65 -2.04
N ILE A 341 36.79 -12.92 -1.66
CA ILE A 341 36.15 -13.37 -0.43
C ILE A 341 37.11 -14.36 0.23
N THR A 342 37.47 -14.11 1.50
CA THR A 342 38.25 -15.06 2.31
C THR A 342 37.33 -15.70 3.33
N GLY A 343 37.29 -17.03 3.38
CA GLY A 343 36.53 -17.77 4.38
C GLY A 343 37.44 -18.47 5.38
N THR A 344 36.99 -18.57 6.62
CA THR A 344 37.64 -19.33 7.69
C THR A 344 36.59 -20.13 8.45
N TYR A 345 36.87 -21.41 8.74
CA TYR A 345 36.08 -22.24 9.64
C TYR A 345 37.00 -23.22 10.37
N GLY A 346 37.06 -23.11 11.71
CA GLY A 346 38.09 -23.80 12.49
C GLY A 346 39.50 -23.41 12.03
N ASP A 347 40.32 -24.40 11.68
CA ASP A 347 41.70 -24.19 11.19
C ASP A 347 41.78 -24.07 9.65
N GLU A 348 40.66 -24.26 8.94
CA GLU A 348 40.62 -24.22 7.48
C GLU A 348 40.32 -22.82 6.96
N THR A 349 40.96 -22.47 5.83
CA THR A 349 40.75 -21.20 5.16
C THR A 349 40.74 -21.36 3.64
N PHE A 350 40.01 -20.48 2.97
CA PHE A 350 40.05 -20.35 1.51
C PHE A 350 40.07 -18.90 1.08
N GLU A 351 40.59 -18.66 -0.12
CA GLU A 351 40.50 -17.40 -0.83
C GLU A 351 39.83 -17.61 -2.19
N LEU A 352 38.70 -16.95 -2.39
CA LEU A 352 38.01 -16.83 -3.67
C LEU A 352 38.37 -15.48 -4.29
N THR A 353 38.98 -15.46 -5.48
CA THR A 353 39.28 -14.22 -6.21
C THR A 353 38.44 -14.13 -7.49
N LEU A 354 37.91 -12.94 -7.76
CA LEU A 354 37.02 -12.66 -8.88
C LEU A 354 37.58 -11.51 -9.72
N ASP A 355 37.60 -11.74 -11.03
CA ASP A 355 37.76 -10.72 -12.06
C ASP A 355 36.60 -10.90 -13.06
N VAL A 356 35.51 -10.18 -12.79
CA VAL A 356 34.21 -10.31 -13.46
C VAL A 356 33.71 -8.92 -13.85
N ASP A 357 33.36 -8.71 -15.12
CA ASP A 357 32.84 -7.40 -15.57
C ASP A 357 31.36 -7.23 -15.25
N ASN A 358 30.54 -8.23 -15.57
CA ASN A 358 29.09 -8.18 -15.32
C ASN A 358 28.61 -9.45 -14.58
N ALA A 359 28.88 -10.63 -15.12
CA ALA A 359 28.44 -11.90 -14.53
C ALA A 359 29.50 -13.01 -14.61
N ILE A 360 29.46 -13.96 -13.67
CA ILE A 360 30.35 -15.13 -13.66
C ILE A 360 30.18 -16.00 -14.92
N SER A 361 29.04 -15.89 -15.61
CA SER A 361 28.80 -16.57 -16.87
C SER A 361 29.55 -15.99 -18.07
N ASP A 362 30.13 -14.80 -17.94
CA ASP A 362 30.77 -14.10 -19.05
C ASP A 362 32.03 -14.83 -19.54
N ASP A 363 32.31 -14.73 -20.84
CA ASP A 363 33.45 -15.43 -21.48
C ASP A 363 34.81 -14.99 -20.94
N ASN A 364 34.91 -13.75 -20.45
CA ASN A 364 36.12 -13.17 -19.87
C ASN A 364 36.17 -13.25 -18.33
N ALA A 365 35.13 -13.78 -17.69
CA ALA A 365 35.11 -13.92 -16.24
C ALA A 365 36.19 -14.90 -15.77
N THR A 366 36.94 -14.48 -14.77
CA THR A 366 37.94 -15.31 -14.11
C THR A 366 37.62 -15.43 -12.64
N VAL A 367 37.44 -16.67 -12.17
CA VAL A 367 37.22 -16.98 -10.76
C VAL A 367 38.20 -18.05 -10.33
N ASN A 368 38.96 -17.79 -9.26
CA ASN A 368 39.92 -18.73 -8.71
C ASN A 368 39.63 -19.02 -7.24
N LEU A 369 39.73 -20.29 -6.86
CA LEU A 369 39.71 -20.73 -5.48
C LEU A 369 41.11 -21.21 -5.10
N ASN A 370 41.72 -20.59 -4.09
CA ASN A 370 43.08 -20.89 -3.66
C ASN A 370 44.08 -20.90 -4.83
N MET A 371 44.02 -19.86 -5.68
CA MET A 371 44.82 -19.69 -6.90
C MET A 371 44.57 -20.74 -8.00
N ARG A 372 43.56 -21.60 -7.88
CA ARG A 372 43.20 -22.61 -8.89
C ARG A 372 41.93 -22.17 -9.61
N ASN A 373 41.90 -22.35 -10.93
CA ASN A 373 40.75 -22.00 -11.77
C ASN A 373 39.49 -22.75 -11.31
N LEU A 374 38.44 -22.01 -10.92
CA LEU A 374 37.14 -22.53 -10.50
C LEU A 374 36.05 -22.38 -11.58
N MET A 375 36.41 -21.99 -12.81
CA MET A 375 35.51 -21.94 -13.97
C MET A 375 35.18 -23.35 -14.50
N ILE A 376 34.69 -24.21 -13.62
CA ILE A 376 34.28 -25.59 -13.85
C ILE A 376 32.76 -25.62 -13.90
N LYS A 377 32.22 -26.42 -14.81
CA LYS A 377 30.78 -26.55 -15.00
C LYS A 377 30.35 -28.01 -14.86
N ASN A 378 29.10 -28.23 -14.47
CA ASN A 378 28.47 -29.54 -14.67
C ASN A 378 27.97 -29.67 -16.12
N THR A 379 27.47 -30.84 -16.49
CA THR A 379 26.95 -31.10 -17.85
C THR A 379 25.70 -30.30 -18.21
N SER A 380 24.96 -29.78 -17.23
CA SER A 380 23.86 -28.84 -17.48
C SER A 380 24.33 -27.40 -17.70
N GLY A 381 25.64 -27.13 -17.60
CA GLY A 381 26.25 -25.81 -17.81
C GLY A 381 26.28 -24.91 -16.57
N ARG A 382 25.85 -25.40 -15.40
CA ARG A 382 25.92 -24.65 -14.14
C ARG A 382 27.36 -24.59 -13.65
N SER A 383 27.80 -23.38 -13.30
CA SER A 383 29.15 -23.10 -12.81
C SER A 383 29.28 -23.36 -11.30
N TYR A 384 30.36 -24.05 -10.90
CA TYR A 384 30.70 -24.21 -9.48
C TYR A 384 31.24 -22.90 -8.88
N ALA A 385 31.84 -22.01 -9.69
CA ALA A 385 32.16 -20.64 -9.25
C ALA A 385 30.90 -19.85 -8.88
N ALA A 386 29.84 -19.95 -9.70
CA ALA A 386 28.57 -19.28 -9.42
C ALA A 386 27.90 -19.88 -8.19
N THR A 387 27.93 -21.21 -8.05
CA THR A 387 27.38 -21.91 -6.87
C THR A 387 28.04 -21.44 -5.57
N LEU A 388 29.38 -21.43 -5.53
CA LEU A 388 30.10 -20.93 -4.35
C LEU A 388 29.83 -19.44 -4.11
N PHE A 389 29.94 -18.59 -5.14
CA PHE A 389 29.74 -17.16 -4.99
C PHE A 389 28.33 -16.83 -4.46
N GLU A 390 27.28 -17.38 -5.09
CA GLU A 390 25.89 -17.17 -4.67
C GLU A 390 25.67 -17.62 -3.22
N SER A 391 26.18 -18.78 -2.81
CA SER A 391 26.06 -19.25 -1.42
C SER A 391 26.76 -18.35 -0.40
N LEU A 392 27.76 -17.57 -0.82
CA LEU A 392 28.49 -16.63 0.04
C LEU A 392 27.82 -15.25 0.13
N VAL A 393 27.06 -14.83 -0.89
CA VAL A 393 26.42 -13.49 -0.96
C VAL A 393 24.89 -13.53 -0.88
N CYS A 394 24.30 -14.72 -0.68
CA CYS A 394 22.86 -14.90 -0.51
C CYS A 394 22.58 -15.71 0.78
N ILE A 395 23.28 -15.40 1.86
CA ILE A 395 23.05 -16.04 3.17
C ILE A 395 21.79 -15.44 3.79
N ASP A 396 20.72 -16.23 3.88
CA ASP A 396 19.42 -15.80 4.38
C ASP A 396 19.42 -15.54 5.89
N ILE A 397 18.79 -14.44 6.30
CA ILE A 397 18.52 -14.13 7.69
C ILE A 397 17.47 -15.12 8.21
N GLY A 398 17.85 -15.89 9.24
CA GLY A 398 16.98 -16.86 9.87
C GLY A 398 16.03 -16.25 10.90
N GLY A 399 16.43 -15.14 11.52
CA GLY A 399 15.61 -14.37 12.45
C GLY A 399 16.36 -13.24 13.16
N ILE A 400 15.66 -12.57 14.07
CA ILE A 400 16.14 -11.43 14.87
C ILE A 400 16.05 -11.78 16.36
N ASP A 401 17.06 -11.40 17.14
CA ASP A 401 17.19 -11.62 18.58
C ASP A 401 17.97 -10.44 19.22
N MET A 402 17.39 -9.23 19.17
CA MET A 402 18.05 -7.98 19.61
C MET A 402 18.48 -7.96 21.08
N GLU A 403 17.78 -8.72 21.93
CA GLU A 403 18.03 -8.78 23.38
C GLU A 403 19.18 -9.74 23.74
N ALA A 404 19.68 -10.51 22.77
CA ALA A 404 20.78 -11.44 23.01
C ALA A 404 22.09 -10.71 23.29
N THR A 405 22.88 -11.28 24.19
CA THR A 405 24.23 -10.81 24.53
C THR A 405 25.26 -11.93 24.29
N PRO A 406 25.45 -12.36 23.03
CA PRO A 406 26.36 -13.46 22.70
C PRO A 406 27.79 -13.15 23.13
N SER A 407 28.47 -14.15 23.70
CA SER A 407 29.92 -14.08 23.91
C SER A 407 30.60 -14.12 22.55
N TYR A 408 31.38 -13.10 22.22
CA TYR A 408 32.08 -13.02 20.95
C TYR A 408 33.20 -14.07 20.87
N ASP A 409 32.91 -15.16 20.17
CA ASP A 409 33.80 -16.30 19.89
C ASP A 409 33.44 -16.89 18.51
N PRO A 410 33.79 -16.21 17.41
CA PRO A 410 33.37 -16.61 16.07
C PRO A 410 34.04 -17.93 15.66
N VAL A 411 33.23 -18.87 15.17
CA VAL A 411 33.71 -20.17 14.68
C VAL A 411 33.91 -20.19 13.16
N MET A 412 33.24 -19.27 12.45
CA MET A 412 33.32 -19.08 11.01
C MET A 412 33.33 -17.59 10.68
N SER A 413 34.05 -17.20 9.62
CA SER A 413 34.05 -15.83 9.12
C SER A 413 34.19 -15.76 7.61
N PHE A 414 33.55 -14.79 6.98
CA PHE A 414 33.74 -14.40 5.59
C PHE A 414 34.15 -12.92 5.52
N ASN A 415 35.33 -12.66 4.95
CA ASN A 415 35.81 -11.32 4.69
C ASN A 415 35.68 -11.00 3.19
N TYR A 416 34.80 -10.07 2.87
CA TYR A 416 34.52 -9.61 1.51
C TYR A 416 35.38 -8.39 1.21
N VAL A 417 36.00 -8.35 0.02
CA VAL A 417 36.78 -7.21 -0.46
C VAL A 417 36.20 -6.76 -1.79
N THR A 418 35.72 -5.51 -1.86
CA THR A 418 35.19 -4.93 -3.11
C THR A 418 36.33 -4.46 -4.02
N LYS A 419 36.04 -4.24 -5.31
CA LYS A 419 36.99 -3.63 -6.27
C LYS A 419 37.43 -2.22 -5.90
N HIS A 420 36.69 -1.56 -5.01
CA HIS A 420 37.04 -0.25 -4.44
C HIS A 420 37.77 -0.36 -3.10
N TYR A 421 38.27 -1.56 -2.75
CA TYR A 421 39.02 -1.85 -1.53
C TYR A 421 38.24 -1.62 -0.23
N GLN A 422 36.91 -1.63 -0.29
CA GLN A 422 36.09 -1.69 0.93
C GLN A 422 36.07 -3.13 1.42
N THR A 423 36.12 -3.30 2.74
CA THR A 423 36.13 -4.61 3.38
C THR A 423 34.96 -4.75 4.34
N ILE A 424 34.31 -5.91 4.33
CA ILE A 424 33.27 -6.26 5.29
C ILE A 424 33.60 -7.64 5.85
N LEU A 425 33.63 -7.74 7.17
CA LEU A 425 33.84 -9.00 7.87
C LEU A 425 32.51 -9.48 8.44
N VAL A 426 31.99 -10.60 7.94
CA VAL A 426 30.82 -11.30 8.49
C VAL A 426 31.30 -12.48 9.31
N GLU A 427 30.85 -12.58 10.55
CA GLU A 427 31.31 -13.57 11.53
C GLU A 427 30.13 -14.30 12.14
N PHE A 428 30.29 -15.60 12.36
CA PHE A 428 29.25 -16.48 12.86
C PHE A 428 29.66 -17.06 14.20
N VAL A 429 28.90 -16.73 15.24
CA VAL A 429 29.05 -17.23 16.61
C VAL A 429 27.97 -18.27 16.87
N GLN A 430 28.32 -19.44 17.40
CA GLN A 430 27.34 -20.48 17.66
C GLN A 430 26.24 -19.99 18.61
N ARG A 431 24.98 -20.07 18.17
CA ARG A 431 23.80 -19.72 18.96
C ARG A 431 23.23 -20.96 19.64
N ASP A 432 22.98 -22.00 18.86
CA ASP A 432 22.52 -23.30 19.33
C ASP A 432 22.99 -24.43 18.38
N THR A 433 22.29 -25.56 18.35
CA THR A 433 22.63 -26.68 17.47
C THR A 433 22.37 -26.41 16.00
N ASP A 434 21.46 -25.49 15.68
CA ASP A 434 20.92 -25.29 14.32
C ASP A 434 21.00 -23.84 13.85
N SER A 435 21.69 -22.95 14.59
CA SER A 435 21.80 -21.54 14.23
C SER A 435 23.07 -20.87 14.75
N TYR A 436 23.38 -19.72 14.13
CA TYR A 436 24.55 -18.89 14.43
C TYR A 436 24.13 -17.42 14.53
N TYR A 437 24.53 -16.76 15.60
CA TYR A 437 24.47 -15.31 15.70
C TYR A 437 25.44 -14.68 14.70
N VAL A 438 25.03 -13.55 14.14
CA VAL A 438 25.82 -12.83 13.14
C VAL A 438 26.46 -11.60 13.74
N PHE A 439 27.76 -11.47 13.50
CA PHE A 439 28.53 -10.26 13.77
C PHE A 439 29.00 -9.67 12.45
N MET A 440 28.97 -8.35 12.34
CA MET A 440 29.59 -7.62 11.24
C MET A 440 30.63 -6.66 11.80
N ASP A 441 31.86 -6.76 11.31
CA ASP A 441 33.01 -5.99 11.76
C ASP A 441 33.16 -6.03 13.30
N GLY A 442 32.98 -7.22 13.89
CA GLY A 442 33.07 -7.45 15.34
C GLY A 442 31.87 -6.96 16.16
N THR A 443 30.81 -6.45 15.53
CA THR A 443 29.60 -5.96 16.22
C THR A 443 28.43 -6.91 15.98
N TYR A 444 27.74 -7.30 17.06
CA TYR A 444 26.54 -8.15 16.96
C TYR A 444 25.45 -7.40 16.19
N THR A 445 24.88 -8.02 15.16
CA THR A 445 23.88 -7.36 14.30
C THR A 445 22.46 -7.47 14.82
N GLY A 446 22.22 -8.32 15.82
CA GLY A 446 20.87 -8.73 16.22
C GLY A 446 20.31 -9.89 15.39
N PHE A 447 20.95 -10.27 14.28
CA PHE A 447 20.49 -11.37 13.42
C PHE A 447 21.08 -12.72 13.84
N TYR A 448 20.36 -13.78 13.48
CA TYR A 448 20.92 -15.13 13.41
C TYR A 448 20.57 -15.78 12.06
N VAL A 449 21.40 -16.72 11.63
CA VAL A 449 21.17 -17.57 10.45
C VAL A 449 21.02 -19.02 10.86
N TYR A 450 20.32 -19.81 10.05
CA TYR A 450 20.25 -21.26 10.28
C TYR A 450 21.52 -21.95 9.80
N SER A 451 21.91 -23.05 10.45
CA SER A 451 23.08 -23.84 10.11
C SER A 451 23.08 -24.32 8.66
N ARG A 452 21.90 -24.56 8.07
CA ARG A 452 21.75 -24.93 6.66
C ARG A 452 22.30 -23.89 5.69
N GLU A 453 22.24 -22.60 6.03
CA GLU A 453 22.76 -21.52 5.18
C GLU A 453 24.30 -21.60 5.06
N LEU A 454 24.95 -22.28 6.01
CA LEU A 454 26.39 -22.46 6.04
C LEU A 454 26.80 -23.87 5.60
N PHE A 455 26.05 -24.91 5.96
CA PHE A 455 26.50 -26.30 5.88
C PHE A 455 25.59 -27.22 5.05
N ASN A 456 24.49 -26.74 4.46
CA ASN A 456 23.60 -27.62 3.71
C ASN A 456 24.32 -28.22 2.50
N ASN A 457 24.26 -29.55 2.37
CA ASN A 457 24.73 -30.24 1.19
C ASN A 457 23.53 -30.46 0.25
N GLY A 458 23.48 -29.69 -0.84
CA GLY A 458 22.40 -29.76 -1.82
C GLY A 458 22.38 -31.04 -2.67
N GLY A 459 23.40 -31.90 -2.54
CA GLY A 459 23.57 -33.07 -3.38
C GLY A 459 23.64 -32.68 -4.86
N GLN A 460 22.73 -33.19 -5.67
CA GLN A 460 22.68 -32.84 -7.10
C GLN A 460 22.13 -31.42 -7.35
N ASP A 461 21.45 -30.82 -6.38
CA ASP A 461 20.91 -29.47 -6.50
C ASP A 461 21.95 -28.43 -6.10
N THR A 462 22.72 -27.98 -7.08
CA THR A 462 23.75 -26.95 -6.94
C THR A 462 23.19 -25.55 -6.60
N PHE A 463 21.88 -25.37 -6.45
CA PHE A 463 21.28 -24.12 -5.97
C PHE A 463 20.98 -24.14 -4.47
N ASN A 464 21.09 -25.30 -3.83
CA ASN A 464 20.71 -25.49 -2.43
C ASN A 464 21.92 -25.90 -1.57
N TYR A 465 23.05 -25.25 -1.77
CA TYR A 465 24.25 -25.45 -0.96
C TYR A 465 24.45 -24.29 0.02
N GLY A 466 24.77 -24.60 1.27
CA GLY A 466 25.24 -23.61 2.22
C GLY A 466 26.67 -23.17 1.91
N ALA A 467 27.07 -21.99 2.40
CA ALA A 467 28.33 -21.32 2.05
C ALA A 467 29.59 -22.22 2.15
N TRP A 468 29.76 -22.91 3.28
CA TRP A 468 30.93 -23.77 3.50
C TRP A 468 30.84 -25.09 2.72
N ALA A 469 29.65 -25.68 2.63
CA ALA A 469 29.43 -26.88 1.82
C ALA A 469 29.67 -26.62 0.32
N ALA A 470 29.33 -25.43 -0.17
CA ALA A 470 29.62 -25.01 -1.54
C ALA A 470 31.13 -24.86 -1.77
N TYR A 471 31.89 -24.44 -0.76
CA TYR A 471 33.35 -24.39 -0.81
C TYR A 471 33.95 -25.80 -0.93
N GLU A 472 33.48 -26.75 -0.12
CA GLU A 472 33.89 -28.15 -0.19
C GLU A 472 33.58 -28.75 -1.58
N LEU A 473 32.38 -28.50 -2.10
CA LEU A 473 31.97 -28.91 -3.45
C LEU A 473 32.86 -28.29 -4.52
N ALA A 474 33.19 -27.00 -4.41
CA ALA A 474 34.07 -26.32 -5.35
C ALA A 474 35.47 -26.95 -5.35
N GLN A 475 36.03 -27.29 -4.18
CA GLN A 475 37.30 -28.01 -4.10
C GLN A 475 37.23 -29.40 -4.76
N GLU A 476 36.14 -30.13 -4.50
CA GLU A 476 35.90 -31.43 -5.11
C GLU A 476 35.85 -31.32 -6.64
N ALA A 477 35.11 -30.35 -7.17
CA ALA A 477 35.02 -30.09 -8.59
C ALA A 477 36.40 -29.79 -9.20
N ILE A 478 37.23 -28.95 -8.57
CA ILE A 478 38.59 -28.66 -9.05
C ILE A 478 39.48 -29.91 -9.05
N ASN A 479 39.31 -30.80 -8.08
CA ASN A 479 40.12 -32.01 -7.98
C ASN A 479 39.72 -33.11 -8.98
N ASN A 480 38.45 -33.13 -9.41
CA ASN A 480 37.90 -34.23 -10.20
C ASN A 480 37.48 -33.84 -11.62
N ALA A 481 37.49 -32.54 -11.97
CA ALA A 481 37.07 -32.09 -13.29
C ALA A 481 37.96 -32.64 -14.41
N VAL A 482 37.31 -33.09 -15.47
CA VAL A 482 37.95 -33.53 -16.72
C VAL A 482 37.55 -32.54 -17.81
N ASN A 483 38.55 -31.87 -18.39
CA ASN A 483 38.34 -30.82 -19.41
C ASN A 483 37.38 -29.70 -18.96
N GLY A 484 37.46 -29.30 -17.68
CA GLY A 484 36.63 -28.24 -17.11
C GLY A 484 35.18 -28.66 -16.80
N VAL A 485 34.88 -29.95 -16.86
CA VAL A 485 33.56 -30.51 -16.54
C VAL A 485 33.64 -31.46 -15.36
N TYR A 486 32.73 -31.31 -14.40
CA TYR A 486 32.55 -32.22 -13.26
C TYR A 486 31.05 -32.38 -12.96
N ASP A 487 30.55 -33.60 -12.94
CA ASP A 487 29.22 -33.93 -12.44
C ASP A 487 29.35 -34.63 -11.10
N ILE A 488 28.54 -34.20 -10.13
CA ILE A 488 28.44 -34.83 -8.82
C ILE A 488 27.96 -36.27 -9.03
N PRO A 489 28.61 -37.30 -8.48
CA PRO A 489 28.12 -38.67 -8.57
C PRO A 489 26.69 -38.79 -8.03
N SER A 490 25.80 -39.48 -8.75
CA SER A 490 24.49 -39.84 -8.19
C SER A 490 24.68 -40.96 -7.17
N ASP A 491 24.06 -40.82 -6.00
CA ASP A 491 23.99 -41.88 -4.99
C ASP A 491 23.09 -43.02 -5.49
N GLU A 492 23.54 -43.80 -6.47
CA GLU A 492 23.00 -45.13 -6.76
C GLU A 492 23.88 -46.18 -6.08
N ALA A 493 23.65 -46.43 -4.78
CA ALA A 493 23.67 -47.77 -4.15
C ALA A 493 23.59 -47.72 -2.62
N GLY A 494 22.40 -48.04 -2.09
CA GLY A 494 22.20 -48.33 -0.66
C GLY A 494 20.78 -48.76 -0.34
N ASN A 495 20.25 -49.72 -1.10
CA ASN A 495 18.97 -50.41 -0.81
C ASN A 495 19.22 -51.58 0.15
#